data_AF-A0A7Y1YSK4-F1
#
_entry.id   AF-A0A7Y1YSK4-F1
#
_cell.length_a   1.000
_cell.length_b   1.000
_cell.length_c   1.000
_cell.angle_alpha   90.00
_cell.angle_beta   90.00
_cell.angle_gamma   90.00
#
_symmetry.space_group_name_H-M   'P 1'
#
loop_
_entity.id
_entity.type
_entity.pdbx_description
1 polymer ?
#
loop_
_entity_poly.entity_id
_entity_poly.type
_entity_poly.pdbx_seq_one_letter_code
_entity_poly.pdbx_strand_id
1 'polypeptide(L)'
;MFKRIFRILLYLLIGIVLVLVIGFSYTDFKMSQASERNLSLLGPEAPVLKTGQRAYRDLNKNGMMDPYENSLLTPEERTADLVSQMNLEEKAGTMFITMIGMTSKGKPMETPVLSSDPMEAMMSFMLPTNSELIAVKKINSFNILTTREAGIIAKYNNAIQKLAERTRLG
;
A
#
# COMPACT_ATOMS: atom_id res chain seq x y z
N MET A 1 -3.78 42.85 34.93
CA MET A 1 -3.68 41.41 35.24
C MET A 1 -4.11 40.54 34.05
N PHE A 2 -5.30 40.76 33.48
CA PHE A 2 -5.85 40.01 32.34
C PHE A 2 -4.93 39.91 31.09
N LYS A 3 -4.33 41.02 30.64
CA LYS A 3 -3.41 41.05 29.48
C LYS A 3 -2.11 40.23 29.64
N ARG A 4 -1.69 39.91 30.86
CA ARG A 4 -0.50 39.06 31.12
C ARG A 4 -0.87 37.58 31.06
N ILE A 5 -1.97 37.21 31.71
CA ILE A 5 -2.53 35.84 31.67
C ILE A 5 -2.85 35.44 30.22
N PHE A 6 -3.50 36.32 29.46
CA PHE A 6 -3.79 36.07 28.05
C PHE A 6 -2.54 35.80 27.21
N ARG A 7 -1.45 36.56 27.43
CA ARG A 7 -0.17 36.35 26.73
C ARG A 7 0.47 35.01 27.07
N ILE A 8 0.44 34.61 28.34
CA ILE A 8 0.97 33.30 28.77
C ILE A 8 0.18 32.16 28.11
N LEU A 9 -1.16 32.24 28.13
CA LEU A 9 -2.02 31.24 27.48
C LEU A 9 -1.77 31.18 25.97
N LEU A 10 -1.57 32.33 25.32
CA LEU A 10 -1.24 32.39 23.90
C LEU A 10 0.11 31.72 23.58
N TYR A 11 1.15 32.00 24.37
CA TYR A 11 2.46 31.35 24.17
C TYR A 11 2.42 29.84 24.42
N LEU A 12 1.65 29.40 25.41
CA LEU A 12 1.43 27.96 25.65
C LEU A 12 0.72 27.31 24.46
N LEU A 13 -0.33 27.94 23.93
CA LEU A 13 -1.03 27.45 22.73
C LEU A 13 -0.09 27.37 21.53
N ILE A 14 0.71 28.42 21.28
CA ILE A 14 1.71 28.42 20.20
C ILE A 14 2.73 27.30 20.40
N GLY A 15 3.22 27.09 21.63
CA GLY A 15 4.13 26.00 21.95
C GLY A 15 3.54 24.63 21.64
N ILE A 16 2.28 24.39 22.02
CA ILE A 16 1.57 23.14 21.72
C ILE A 16 1.43 22.95 20.21
N VAL A 17 1.01 23.99 19.48
CA VAL A 17 0.87 23.93 18.02
C VAL A 17 2.22 23.63 17.36
N LEU A 18 3.31 24.27 17.80
CA LEU A 18 4.65 24.01 17.27
C LEU A 18 5.08 22.55 17.50
N VAL A 19 4.84 22.01 18.68
CA VAL A 19 5.15 20.59 18.98
C VAL A 19 4.33 19.65 18.09
N LEU A 20 3.03 19.93 17.89
CA LEU A 20 2.18 19.13 17.01
C LEU A 20 2.64 19.19 15.55
N VAL A 21 3.01 20.37 15.05
CA VAL A 21 3.51 20.55 13.67
C VAL A 21 4.85 19.83 13.49
N ILE A 22 5.79 19.99 14.42
CA ILE A 22 7.09 19.30 14.35
C ILE A 22 6.89 17.78 14.41
N GLY A 23 6.02 17.29 15.31
CA GLY A 23 5.69 15.89 15.42
C GLY A 23 5.10 15.34 14.12
N PHE A 24 4.12 16.04 13.55
CA PHE A 24 3.51 15.69 12.27
C PHE A 24 4.56 15.63 11.15
N SER A 25 5.36 16.69 10.98
CA SER A 25 6.41 16.75 9.95
C SER A 25 7.45 15.64 10.10
N TYR A 26 7.83 15.31 11.34
CA TYR A 26 8.74 14.19 11.60
C TYR A 26 8.11 12.85 11.21
N THR A 27 6.84 12.61 11.55
CA THR A 27 6.14 11.37 11.18
C THR A 27 5.96 11.24 9.68
N ASP A 28 5.58 12.33 9.00
CA ASP A 28 5.43 12.37 7.56
C ASP A 28 6.75 12.06 6.84
N PHE A 29 7.84 12.74 7.23
CA PHE A 29 9.17 12.49 6.67
C PHE A 29 9.64 11.05 6.88
N LYS A 30 9.47 10.51 8.10
CA LYS A 30 9.86 9.13 8.42
C LYS A 30 9.07 8.12 7.59
N MET A 31 7.75 8.30 7.48
CA MET A 31 6.88 7.39 6.73
C MET A 31 7.14 7.49 5.23
N SER A 32 7.32 8.71 4.69
CA SER A 32 7.66 8.95 3.30
C SER A 32 8.95 8.24 2.91
N GLN A 33 10.03 8.39 3.68
CA GLN A 33 11.28 7.68 3.39
C GLN A 33 11.16 6.16 3.52
N ALA A 34 10.41 5.67 4.50
CA ALA A 34 10.16 4.24 4.62
C ALA A 34 9.38 3.70 3.40
N SER A 35 8.36 4.43 2.95
CA SER A 35 7.57 4.10 1.77
C SER A 35 8.43 4.08 0.51
N GLU A 36 9.27 5.09 0.28
CA GLU A 36 10.19 5.13 -0.87
C GLU A 36 11.13 3.93 -0.88
N ARG A 37 11.70 3.57 0.28
CA ARG A 37 12.54 2.38 0.41
C ARG A 37 11.75 1.11 0.10
N ASN A 38 10.53 0.97 0.60
CA ASN A 38 9.68 -0.18 0.30
C ASN A 38 9.35 -0.28 -1.19
N LEU A 39 9.00 0.86 -1.81
CA LEU A 39 8.68 0.94 -3.24
C LEU A 39 9.90 0.64 -4.13
N SER A 40 11.11 0.92 -3.68
CA SER A 40 12.35 0.56 -4.40
C SER A 40 12.61 -0.95 -4.46
N LEU A 41 11.96 -1.75 -3.60
CA LEU A 41 12.03 -3.22 -3.66
C LEU A 41 11.16 -3.79 -4.79
N LEU A 42 10.25 -2.98 -5.34
CA LEU A 42 9.31 -3.42 -6.37
C LEU A 42 9.89 -3.21 -7.77
N GLY A 43 9.62 -4.18 -8.64
CA GLY A 43 9.98 -4.11 -10.06
C GLY A 43 9.08 -3.16 -10.85
N PRO A 44 9.18 -3.19 -12.19
CA PRO A 44 8.23 -2.52 -13.05
C PRO A 44 6.83 -3.16 -12.98
N GLU A 45 5.82 -2.46 -13.50
CA GLU A 45 4.49 -3.03 -13.76
C GLU A 45 4.62 -4.27 -14.68
N ALA A 46 3.73 -5.25 -14.48
CA ALA A 46 3.78 -6.51 -15.22
C ALA A 46 3.47 -6.26 -16.71
N PRO A 47 4.42 -6.48 -17.64
CA PRO A 47 4.18 -6.22 -19.04
C PRO A 47 3.21 -7.24 -19.65
N VAL A 48 2.53 -6.83 -20.71
CA VAL A 48 1.74 -7.74 -21.54
C VAL A 48 2.59 -8.15 -22.74
N LEU A 49 2.92 -9.44 -22.81
CA LEU A 49 3.72 -10.01 -23.90
C LEU A 49 2.81 -10.77 -24.88
N LYS A 50 3.29 -10.93 -26.12
CA LYS A 50 2.57 -11.62 -27.19
C LYS A 50 3.32 -12.87 -27.63
N THR A 51 2.61 -13.98 -27.68
CA THR A 51 3.08 -15.26 -28.24
C THR A 51 2.12 -15.67 -29.36
N GLY A 52 2.52 -15.43 -30.61
CA GLY A 52 1.64 -15.59 -31.77
C GLY A 52 0.42 -14.65 -31.70
N GLN A 53 -0.79 -15.22 -31.70
CA GLN A 53 -2.04 -14.46 -31.58
C GLN A 53 -2.50 -14.24 -30.13
N ARG A 54 -1.80 -14.79 -29.14
CA ARG A 54 -2.18 -14.70 -27.73
C ARG A 54 -1.36 -13.64 -27.01
N ALA A 55 -2.00 -12.97 -26.06
CA ALA A 55 -1.34 -12.08 -25.11
C ALA A 55 -1.44 -12.66 -23.70
N TYR A 56 -0.39 -12.50 -22.90
CA TYR A 56 -0.36 -12.87 -21.49
C TYR A 56 0.32 -11.77 -20.67
N ARG A 57 0.04 -11.74 -19.37
CA ARG A 57 0.74 -10.87 -18.42
C ARG A 57 1.94 -11.64 -17.89
N ASP A 58 3.13 -11.11 -18.14
CA ASP A 58 4.39 -11.61 -17.59
C ASP A 58 4.53 -11.04 -16.16
N LEU A 59 3.94 -11.75 -15.23
CA LEU A 59 3.78 -11.40 -13.82
C LEU A 59 5.11 -11.45 -13.07
N ASN A 60 6.01 -12.38 -13.40
CA ASN A 60 7.35 -12.42 -12.79
C ASN A 60 8.44 -11.64 -13.56
N LYS A 61 8.10 -11.08 -14.72
CA LYS A 61 8.99 -10.24 -15.55
C LYS A 61 10.19 -11.03 -16.12
N ASN A 62 10.01 -12.32 -16.45
CA ASN A 62 11.09 -13.15 -16.97
C ASN A 62 11.10 -13.26 -18.51
N GLY A 63 10.13 -12.65 -19.20
CA GLY A 63 10.04 -12.65 -20.66
C GLY A 63 9.48 -13.93 -21.28
N MET A 64 9.03 -14.88 -20.47
CA MET A 64 8.51 -16.18 -20.88
C MET A 64 7.11 -16.40 -20.27
N MET A 65 6.30 -17.25 -20.91
CA MET A 65 4.99 -17.60 -20.36
C MET A 65 5.17 -18.78 -19.40
N ASP A 66 5.17 -18.50 -18.11
CA ASP A 66 5.19 -19.56 -17.10
C ASP A 66 3.83 -20.27 -17.00
N PRO A 67 3.79 -21.53 -16.54
CA PRO A 67 2.55 -22.27 -16.37
C PRO A 67 1.49 -21.50 -15.56
N TYR A 68 1.87 -20.83 -14.46
CA TYR A 68 0.91 -20.07 -13.65
C TYR A 68 0.28 -18.87 -14.37
N GLU A 69 0.93 -18.35 -15.40
CA GLU A 69 0.47 -17.24 -16.25
C GLU A 69 -0.38 -17.72 -17.43
N ASN A 70 -0.28 -19.00 -17.78
CA ASN A 70 -1.03 -19.61 -18.87
C ASN A 70 -2.47 -19.90 -18.47
N SER A 71 -3.41 -19.09 -18.98
CA SER A 71 -4.85 -19.22 -18.70
C SER A 71 -5.51 -20.47 -19.29
N LEU A 72 -4.80 -21.30 -20.05
CA LEU A 72 -5.31 -22.55 -20.62
C LEU A 72 -5.07 -23.77 -19.73
N LEU A 73 -4.18 -23.64 -18.75
CA LEU A 73 -3.94 -24.66 -17.75
C LEU A 73 -4.99 -24.60 -16.64
N THR A 74 -5.20 -25.71 -15.95
CA THR A 74 -6.18 -25.75 -14.86
C THR A 74 -5.71 -24.92 -13.67
N PRO A 75 -6.63 -24.46 -12.78
CA PRO A 75 -6.24 -23.79 -11.55
C PRO A 75 -5.21 -24.56 -10.72
N GLU A 76 -5.30 -25.89 -10.69
CA GLU A 76 -4.38 -26.77 -9.95
C GLU A 76 -2.97 -26.74 -10.54
N GLU A 77 -2.83 -26.88 -11.86
CA GLU A 77 -1.54 -26.80 -12.56
C GLU A 77 -0.88 -25.43 -12.33
N ARG A 78 -1.66 -24.36 -12.47
CA ARG A 78 -1.20 -22.98 -12.27
C ARG A 78 -0.78 -22.72 -10.83
N THR A 79 -1.55 -23.21 -9.87
CA THR A 79 -1.26 -23.01 -8.44
C THR A 79 -0.05 -23.83 -8.02
N ALA A 80 0.09 -25.07 -8.49
CA ALA A 80 1.25 -25.91 -8.19
C ALA A 80 2.57 -25.27 -8.68
N ASP A 81 2.57 -24.72 -9.90
CA ASP A 81 3.69 -23.98 -10.45
C ASP A 81 3.99 -22.72 -9.62
N LEU A 82 2.99 -21.86 -9.37
CA LEU A 82 3.18 -20.64 -8.56
C LEU A 82 3.77 -20.94 -7.17
N VAL A 83 3.20 -21.91 -6.45
CA VAL A 83 3.64 -22.29 -5.10
C VAL A 83 5.06 -22.89 -5.12
N SER A 84 5.45 -23.57 -6.21
CA SER A 84 6.81 -24.08 -6.37
C SER A 84 7.84 -22.96 -6.53
N GLN A 85 7.44 -21.83 -7.14
CA GLN A 85 8.29 -20.67 -7.35
C GLN A 85 8.38 -19.75 -6.12
N MET A 86 7.42 -19.81 -5.19
CA MET A 86 7.38 -18.94 -4.01
C MET A 86 8.44 -19.27 -2.95
N ASN A 87 9.05 -18.22 -2.39
CA ASN A 87 9.86 -18.33 -1.16
C ASN A 87 8.98 -18.40 0.10
N LEU A 88 9.62 -18.57 1.26
CA LEU A 88 8.91 -18.74 2.53
C LEU A 88 8.12 -17.50 2.92
N GLU A 89 8.67 -16.31 2.69
CA GLU A 89 8.05 -15.02 3.01
C GLU A 89 6.81 -14.78 2.17
N GLU A 90 6.87 -15.09 0.88
CA GLU A 90 5.73 -15.02 -0.04
C GLU A 90 4.64 -16.00 0.38
N LYS A 91 5.01 -17.24 0.75
CA LYS A 91 4.05 -18.25 1.27
C LYS A 91 3.39 -17.78 2.55
N ALA A 92 4.17 -17.23 3.47
CA ALA A 92 3.64 -16.68 4.71
C ALA A 92 2.69 -15.50 4.43
N GLY A 93 3.05 -14.60 3.51
CA GLY A 93 2.26 -13.43 3.15
C GLY A 93 0.85 -13.75 2.66
N THR A 94 0.66 -14.87 1.94
CA THR A 94 -0.68 -15.31 1.48
C THR A 94 -1.58 -15.85 2.58
N MET A 95 -1.02 -16.16 3.75
CA MET A 95 -1.77 -16.70 4.90
C MET A 95 -2.27 -15.60 5.85
N PHE A 96 -1.84 -14.35 5.66
CA PHE A 96 -2.27 -13.22 6.49
C PHE A 96 -3.34 -12.41 5.80
N ILE A 97 -4.36 -12.02 6.58
CA ILE A 97 -5.34 -11.00 6.20
C ILE A 97 -5.26 -9.90 7.25
N THR A 98 -5.01 -8.68 6.79
CA THR A 98 -4.89 -7.51 7.68
C THR A 98 -5.64 -6.31 7.13
N MET A 99 -5.58 -5.21 7.86
CA MET A 99 -6.26 -3.97 7.51
C MET A 99 -5.32 -3.12 6.67
N ILE A 100 -5.88 -2.44 5.66
CA ILE A 100 -5.11 -1.55 4.80
C ILE A 100 -5.80 -0.19 4.67
N GLY A 101 -5.00 0.87 4.66
CA GLY A 101 -5.49 2.25 4.55
C GLY A 101 -5.58 2.72 3.11
N MET A 102 -6.65 3.44 2.78
CA MET A 102 -6.77 4.23 1.55
C MET A 102 -7.05 5.69 1.86
N THR A 103 -6.55 6.58 1.02
CA THR A 103 -6.92 8.00 1.06
C THR A 103 -8.34 8.22 0.53
N SER A 104 -8.97 9.34 0.92
CA SER A 104 -10.25 9.81 0.37
C SER A 104 -10.31 9.93 -1.15
N LYS A 105 -9.16 9.96 -1.84
CA LYS A 105 -9.05 10.03 -3.31
C LYS A 105 -8.82 8.67 -3.99
N GLY A 106 -8.91 7.58 -3.24
CA GLY A 106 -8.75 6.21 -3.73
C GLY A 106 -7.31 5.90 -4.11
N LYS A 107 -6.34 6.43 -3.35
CA LYS A 107 -4.90 6.13 -3.52
C LYS A 107 -4.35 5.34 -2.32
N PRO A 108 -3.28 4.56 -2.50
CA PRO A 108 -2.51 3.99 -1.41
C PRO A 108 -2.15 5.05 -0.37
N MET A 109 -2.24 4.66 0.90
CA MET A 109 -1.89 5.48 2.05
C MET A 109 -0.45 5.17 2.46
N GLU A 110 0.44 6.12 2.16
CA GLU A 110 1.89 5.99 2.38
C GLU A 110 2.42 6.96 3.42
N THR A 111 1.66 8.02 3.72
CA THR A 111 2.01 9.06 4.69
C THR A 111 0.79 9.45 5.52
N PRO A 112 0.98 10.13 6.67
CA PRO A 112 -0.11 10.67 7.47
C PRO A 112 -0.97 11.63 6.65
N VAL A 113 -2.28 11.60 6.90
CA VAL A 113 -3.26 12.45 6.20
C VAL A 113 -3.93 13.38 7.19
N LEU A 114 -3.83 14.69 6.94
CA LEU A 114 -4.70 15.67 7.58
C LEU A 114 -6.05 15.65 6.87
N SER A 115 -7.03 14.99 7.49
CA SER A 115 -8.41 14.89 6.99
C SER A 115 -9.38 15.45 8.02
N SER A 116 -10.49 16.03 7.54
CA SER A 116 -11.64 16.35 8.38
C SER A 116 -12.38 15.10 8.84
N ASP A 117 -12.13 13.95 8.22
CA ASP A 117 -12.58 12.64 8.68
C ASP A 117 -11.61 12.12 9.76
N PRO A 118 -12.03 12.05 11.04
CA PRO A 118 -11.17 11.60 12.13
C PRO A 118 -10.71 10.15 11.97
N MET A 119 -11.51 9.30 11.31
CA MET A 119 -11.15 7.90 11.08
C MET A 119 -10.03 7.80 10.04
N GLU A 120 -10.10 8.59 8.95
CA GLU A 120 -9.02 8.65 7.95
C GLU A 120 -7.72 9.16 8.56
N ALA A 121 -7.79 10.24 9.35
CA ALA A 121 -6.62 10.77 10.04
C ALA A 121 -6.01 9.71 10.98
N MET A 122 -6.83 9.10 11.85
CA MET A 122 -6.38 8.06 12.79
C MET A 122 -5.75 6.86 12.06
N MET A 123 -6.40 6.34 11.02
CA MET A 123 -5.91 5.20 10.25
C MET A 123 -4.56 5.49 9.58
N SER A 124 -4.34 6.73 9.12
CA SER A 124 -3.07 7.14 8.52
C SER A 124 -1.87 7.14 9.48
N PHE A 125 -2.13 7.20 10.79
CA PHE A 125 -1.08 7.06 11.82
C PHE A 125 -0.95 5.64 12.38
N MET A 126 -2.04 4.86 12.38
CA MET A 126 -2.08 3.56 13.05
C MET A 126 -1.76 2.39 12.13
N LEU A 127 -2.12 2.47 10.86
CA LEU A 127 -1.88 1.36 9.92
C LEU A 127 -0.49 1.45 9.29
N PRO A 128 0.15 0.29 9.02
CA PRO A 128 1.33 0.25 8.16
C PRO A 128 1.02 0.82 6.77
N THR A 129 2.06 1.31 6.11
CA THR A 129 1.96 1.80 4.73
C THR A 129 1.59 0.66 3.77
N ASN A 130 0.91 0.98 2.66
CA ASN A 130 0.53 -0.04 1.68
C ASN A 130 1.78 -0.69 1.07
N SER A 131 2.80 0.12 0.77
CA SER A 131 4.11 -0.34 0.33
C SER A 131 4.77 -1.31 1.31
N GLU A 132 4.68 -1.10 2.63
CA GLU A 132 5.23 -2.04 3.62
C GLU A 132 4.50 -3.39 3.58
N LEU A 133 3.17 -3.37 3.58
CA LEU A 133 2.37 -4.58 3.59
C LEU A 133 2.59 -5.44 2.35
N ILE A 134 2.71 -4.80 1.18
CA ILE A 134 2.85 -5.48 -0.11
C ILE A 134 4.32 -5.80 -0.42
N ALA A 135 5.19 -4.79 -0.44
CA ALA A 135 6.57 -4.96 -0.90
C ALA A 135 7.43 -5.73 0.11
N VAL A 136 7.25 -5.48 1.41
CA VAL A 136 8.06 -6.09 2.46
C VAL A 136 7.38 -7.34 3.02
N LYS A 137 6.12 -7.25 3.45
CA LYS A 137 5.42 -8.36 4.12
C LYS A 137 4.75 -9.36 3.19
N LYS A 138 4.74 -9.09 1.88
CA LYS A 138 4.18 -9.96 0.83
C LYS A 138 2.70 -10.32 1.05
N ILE A 139 1.96 -9.50 1.78
CA ILE A 139 0.53 -9.75 2.04
C ILE A 139 -0.26 -9.39 0.78
N ASN A 140 -1.21 -10.25 0.42
CA ASN A 140 -2.01 -10.10 -0.80
C ASN A 140 -3.52 -10.04 -0.54
N SER A 141 -3.94 -10.09 0.72
CA SER A 141 -5.35 -10.09 1.13
C SER A 141 -5.59 -9.06 2.24
N PHE A 142 -6.55 -8.16 2.02
CA PHE A 142 -6.77 -7.03 2.91
C PHE A 142 -8.24 -6.69 3.18
N ASN A 143 -8.51 -6.23 4.39
CA ASN A 143 -9.75 -5.59 4.79
C ASN A 143 -9.62 -4.07 4.68
N ILE A 144 -10.63 -3.44 4.10
CA ILE A 144 -10.78 -1.98 4.04
C ILE A 144 -11.88 -1.60 5.03
N LEU A 145 -11.56 -0.73 6.00
CA LEU A 145 -12.55 -0.28 7.00
C LEU A 145 -13.39 0.91 6.57
N THR A 146 -12.99 1.63 5.54
CA THR A 146 -13.65 2.87 5.15
C THR A 146 -14.66 2.62 4.05
N THR A 147 -15.88 3.10 4.24
CA THR A 147 -16.90 3.13 3.20
C THR A 147 -16.72 4.41 2.38
N ARG A 148 -16.65 4.27 1.06
CA ARG A 148 -16.55 5.39 0.10
C ARG A 148 -17.45 5.11 -1.10
N GLU A 149 -17.61 6.08 -1.97
CA GLU A 149 -18.30 5.91 -3.25
C GLU A 149 -17.65 4.78 -4.07
N ALA A 150 -18.46 4.04 -4.83
CA ALA A 150 -18.01 2.88 -5.60
C ALA A 150 -16.82 3.20 -6.53
N GLY A 151 -16.83 4.38 -7.16
CA GLY A 151 -15.73 4.81 -8.03
C GLY A 151 -14.39 5.00 -7.30
N ILE A 152 -14.42 5.45 -6.04
CA ILE A 152 -13.23 5.62 -5.20
C ILE A 152 -12.66 4.26 -4.81
N ILE A 153 -13.52 3.32 -4.41
CA ILE A 153 -13.13 1.96 -4.06
C ILE A 153 -12.54 1.24 -5.28
N ALA A 154 -13.17 1.35 -6.45
CA ALA A 154 -12.67 0.75 -7.69
C ALA A 154 -11.30 1.31 -8.09
N LYS A 155 -11.12 2.63 -8.00
CA LYS A 155 -9.84 3.29 -8.26
C LYS A 155 -8.74 2.80 -7.30
N TYR A 156 -9.06 2.68 -6.02
CA TYR A 156 -8.13 2.15 -5.02
C TYR A 156 -7.76 0.70 -5.29
N ASN A 157 -8.74 -0.15 -5.60
CA ASN A 157 -8.51 -1.54 -5.93
C ASN A 157 -7.55 -1.69 -7.11
N ASN A 158 -7.77 -0.94 -8.20
CA ASN A 158 -6.87 -0.91 -9.35
C ASN A 158 -5.46 -0.43 -9.00
N ALA A 159 -5.35 0.60 -8.15
CA ALA A 159 -4.05 1.14 -7.73
C ALA A 159 -3.25 0.13 -6.89
N ILE A 160 -3.92 -0.62 -6.01
CA ILE A 160 -3.27 -1.64 -5.20
C ILE A 160 -2.89 -2.86 -6.02
N GLN A 161 -3.71 -3.28 -6.98
CA GLN A 161 -3.34 -4.37 -7.89
C GLN A 161 -2.14 -4.00 -8.77
N LYS A 162 -2.08 -2.76 -9.27
CA LYS A 162 -0.90 -2.23 -9.98
C LYS A 162 0.35 -2.16 -9.10
N LEU A 163 0.19 -1.96 -7.79
CA LEU A 163 1.31 -2.00 -6.85
C LEU A 163 1.77 -3.44 -6.59
N ALA A 164 0.82 -4.37 -6.41
CA ALA A 164 1.06 -5.78 -6.13
C ALA A 164 1.72 -6.53 -7.29
N GLU A 165 1.30 -6.28 -8.54
CA GLU A 165 1.89 -6.95 -9.71
C GLU A 165 3.38 -6.65 -9.92
N ARG A 166 3.90 -5.62 -9.23
CA ARG A 166 5.31 -5.25 -9.24
C ARG A 166 6.15 -6.10 -8.29
N THR A 167 5.55 -6.93 -7.43
CA THR A 167 6.29 -7.90 -6.62
C THR A 167 6.89 -9.00 -7.49
N ARG A 168 7.77 -9.85 -6.97
CA ARG A 168 8.56 -10.79 -7.78
C ARG A 168 7.72 -11.75 -8.64
N LEU A 169 6.55 -12.19 -8.17
CA LEU A 169 5.70 -13.16 -8.87
C LEU A 169 4.37 -12.57 -9.37
N GLY A 170 4.22 -11.25 -9.31
CA GLY A 170 2.98 -10.54 -9.60
C GLY A 170 2.06 -10.44 -8.40
#